data_AF-R6ZYL0-F1
#
_entry.id   AF-R6ZYL0-F1
#
_cell.length_a   1.000
_cell.length_b   1.000
_cell.length_c   1.000
_cell.angle_alpha   90.00
_cell.angle_beta   90.00
_cell.angle_gamma   90.00
#
_symmetry.space_group_name_H-M   'P 1'
#
loop_
_entity.id
_entity.type
_entity.pdbx_description
1 polymer ?
#
loop_
_entity_poly.entity_id
_entity_poly.type
_entity_poly.pdbx_seq_one_letter_code
_entity_poly.pdbx_strand_id
1 'polypeptide(L)' 'MSERQIITISDDKLSCEASAILLRMLNFPDTDYHTAEELCPFFENDSLKTIRNALNELYDAGYLRCSGKTAPFPIK' A
#
# COMPACT_ATOMS: atom_id res chain seq x y z
N MET A 1 -4.67 16.85 21.41
CA MET A 1 -4.99 16.15 20.15
C MET A 1 -3.75 16.27 19.28
N SER A 2 -2.91 15.22 19.18
CA SER A 2 -1.72 15.27 18.32
C SER A 2 -2.21 15.29 16.88
N GLU A 3 -1.89 16.34 16.15
CA GLU A 3 -2.13 16.40 14.71
C GLU A 3 -1.39 15.21 14.09
N ARG A 4 -2.11 14.25 13.50
CA ARG A 4 -1.46 13.18 12.73
C ARG A 4 -0.81 13.87 11.55
N GLN A 5 0.53 13.92 11.53
CA GLN A 5 1.26 14.31 10.34
C GLN A 5 0.92 13.30 9.25
N ILE A 6 0.20 13.77 8.23
CA ILE A 6 -0.14 12.94 7.07
C ILE A 6 1.12 12.85 6.22
N ILE A 7 1.59 11.63 6.01
CA ILE A 7 2.69 11.36 5.08
C ILE A 7 2.10 11.41 3.68
N THR A 8 2.61 12.32 2.84
CA THR A 8 2.25 12.42 1.43
C THR A 8 3.43 11.99 0.57
N ILE A 9 3.18 11.19 -0.46
CA ILE A 9 4.16 10.81 -1.47
C ILE A 9 3.62 11.24 -2.82
N SER A 10 4.47 11.85 -3.63
CA SER A 10 4.20 12.16 -5.04
C SER A 10 5.30 11.53 -5.87
N ASP A 11 4.98 10.40 -6.50
CA ASP A 11 5.84 9.76 -7.48
C ASP A 11 5.03 9.57 -8.76
N ASP A 12 5.33 10.40 -9.76
CA ASP A 12 4.60 10.45 -11.04
C ASP A 12 4.70 9.14 -11.85
N LYS A 13 5.55 8.20 -11.40
CA LYS A 13 5.71 6.88 -12.02
C LYS A 13 4.77 5.83 -11.45
N LEU A 14 4.20 6.07 -10.26
CA LEU A 14 3.27 5.14 -9.64
C LEU A 14 1.87 5.30 -10.23
N SER A 15 1.17 4.19 -10.39
CA SER A 15 -0.26 4.18 -10.66
C SER A 15 -1.03 4.82 -9.50
N CYS A 16 -2.26 5.26 -9.78
CA CYS A 16 -3.15 5.82 -8.77
C CYS A 16 -3.43 4.80 -7.66
N GLU A 17 -3.58 3.53 -8.02
CA GLU A 17 -3.86 2.42 -7.14
C GLU A 17 -2.66 2.11 -6.24
N ALA A 18 -1.44 2.04 -6.81
CA ALA A 18 -0.21 1.89 -6.05
C ALA A 18 -0.01 3.04 -5.07
N SER A 19 -0.21 4.29 -5.52
CA SER A 19 -0.12 5.47 -4.68
C SER A 19 -1.12 5.44 -3.53
N ALA A 20 -2.37 5.07 -3.80
CA ALA A 20 -3.43 4.98 -2.80
C ALA A 20 -3.14 3.90 -1.73
N ILE A 21 -2.65 2.73 -2.15
CA ILE A 21 -2.24 1.66 -1.22
C ILE A 21 -1.07 2.12 -0.35
N LEU A 22 -0.03 2.71 -0.93
CA LEU A 22 1.15 3.15 -0.19
C LEU A 22 0.81 4.25 0.83
N LEU A 23 0.02 5.25 0.42
CA LEU A 23 -0.48 6.28 1.32
C LEU A 23 -1.29 5.69 2.47
N ARG A 24 -2.09 4.65 2.20
CA ARG A 24 -2.86 3.97 3.24
C ARG A 24 -1.96 3.28 4.24
N MET A 25 -0.98 2.50 3.79
CA MET A 25 -0.03 1.80 4.68
C MET A 25 0.71 2.81 5.58
N LEU A 26 1.23 3.89 5.02
CA LEU A 26 2.01 4.89 5.76
C LEU A 26 1.20 5.67 6.80
N ASN A 27 -0.09 5.93 6.52
CA ASN A 27 -0.93 6.74 7.39
C ASN A 27 -1.83 5.90 8.32
N PHE A 28 -1.96 4.60 8.06
CA PHE A 28 -2.75 3.67 8.86
C PHE A 28 -1.88 2.45 9.23
N PRO A 29 -1.19 2.49 10.39
CA PRO A 29 -0.24 1.44 10.77
C PRO A 29 -0.88 0.06 10.94
N ASP A 30 -2.20 -0.01 11.15
CA ASP A 30 -2.97 -1.26 11.16
C ASP A 30 -2.94 -1.99 9.81
N THR A 31 -2.55 -1.30 8.74
CA THR A 31 -2.56 -1.81 7.37
C THR A 31 -1.18 -2.14 6.81
N ASP A 32 -0.12 -1.91 7.58
CA ASP A 32 1.27 -2.18 7.18
C ASP A 32 1.52 -3.64 6.82
N TYR A 33 0.74 -4.59 7.35
CA TYR A 33 0.94 -6.03 7.16
C TYR A 33 -0.27 -6.75 6.54
N HIS A 34 -1.13 -6.03 5.81
CA HIS A 34 -2.29 -6.65 5.17
C HIS A 34 -1.94 -7.30 3.83
N THR A 35 -2.45 -8.52 3.65
CA THR A 35 -2.48 -9.22 2.37
C THR A 35 -3.35 -8.46 1.36
N ALA A 36 -3.23 -8.81 0.08
CA ALA A 36 -4.07 -8.20 -0.95
C ALA A 36 -5.58 -8.43 -0.68
N GLU A 37 -5.92 -9.60 -0.14
CA GLU A 37 -7.27 -10.02 0.25
C GLU A 37 -7.81 -9.15 1.38
N GLU A 38 -6.98 -8.82 2.36
CA GLU A 38 -7.33 -7.94 3.48
C GLU A 38 -7.36 -6.47 3.08
N LEU A 39 -6.62 -6.08 2.04
CA LEU A 39 -6.65 -4.73 1.50
C LEU A 39 -7.88 -4.45 0.65
N CYS A 40 -8.37 -5.44 -0.11
CA CYS A 40 -9.46 -5.29 -1.06
C CYS A 40 -10.72 -4.59 -0.49
N PRO A 41 -11.20 -4.89 0.74
CA PRO A 41 -12.36 -4.21 1.32
C PRO A 41 -12.19 -2.70 1.54
N PHE A 42 -10.95 -2.20 1.57
CA PHE A 42 -10.67 -0.77 1.75
C PHE A 42 -10.67 0.01 0.43
N PHE A 43 -10.70 -0.69 -0.71
CA PHE A 43 -10.68 -0.12 -2.05
C PHE A 43 -11.87 -0.67 -2.84
N GLU A 44 -13.07 -0.19 -2.50
CA GLU A 44 -14.35 -0.74 -3.01
C GLU A 44 -14.48 -0.74 -4.54
N ASN A 45 -13.75 0.16 -5.22
CA ASN A 45 -13.75 0.27 -6.68
C ASN A 45 -12.72 -0.66 -7.36
N ASP A 46 -11.79 -1.22 -6.59
CA ASP A 46 -10.67 -2.00 -7.11
C ASP A 46 -10.90 -3.49 -6.91
N SER A 47 -10.63 -4.26 -7.97
CA SER A 47 -10.64 -5.72 -7.88
C SER A 47 -9.41 -6.22 -7.11
N LEU A 48 -9.50 -7.41 -6.53
CA LEU A 48 -8.33 -8.08 -5.93
C LEU A 48 -7.15 -8.19 -6.91
N LYS A 49 -7.42 -8.34 -8.22
CA LYS A 49 -6.39 -8.33 -9.26
C LYS A 49 -5.70 -6.97 -9.36
N THR A 50 -6.46 -5.88 -9.31
CA THR A 50 -5.94 -4.51 -9.31
C THR A 50 -5.04 -4.28 -8.10
N ILE A 51 -5.50 -4.67 -6.91
CA ILE A 51 -4.73 -4.56 -5.66
C ILE A 51 -3.41 -5.35 -5.75
N ARG A 52 -3.45 -6.60 -6.24
CA ARG A 52 -2.23 -7.41 -6.43
C ARG A 52 -1.26 -6.76 -7.42
N ASN A 53 -1.76 -6.22 -8.53
CA ASN A 53 -0.92 -5.54 -9.51
C ASN A 53 -0.25 -4.30 -8.90
N ALA A 54 -0.99 -3.49 -8.16
CA ALA A 54 -0.47 -2.32 -7.47
C ALA A 54 0.56 -2.69 -6.40
N LEU A 55 0.35 -3.76 -5.64
CA LEU A 55 1.34 -4.26 -4.68
C LEU A 55 2.63 -4.75 -5.37
N ASN A 56 2.51 -5.44 -6.51
CA ASN A 56 3.67 -5.84 -7.30
C ASN A 56 4.43 -4.63 -7.84
N GLU A 57 3.71 -3.63 -8.33
CA GLU A 57 4.30 -2.37 -8.80
C GLU A 57 5.08 -1.67 -7.67
N LEU A 58 4.51 -1.57 -6.47
CA LEU A 58 5.19 -0.98 -5.32
C LEU A 58 6.40 -1.81 -4.87
N TYR A 59 6.35 -3.13 -4.99
CA TYR A 59 7.49 -4.02 -4.72
C TYR A 59 8.62 -3.80 -5.74
N ASP A 60 8.28 -3.78 -7.03
CA ASP A 60 9.24 -3.56 -8.12
C ASP A 60 9.86 -2.16 -8.07
N ALA A 61 9.08 -1.16 -7.64
CA ALA A 61 9.55 0.20 -7.39
C ALA A 61 10.38 0.35 -6.08
N GLY A 62 10.46 -0.70 -5.25
CA GLY A 62 11.26 -0.72 -4.04
C GLY A 62 10.62 -0.03 -2.82
N TYR A 63 9.31 0.25 -2.87
CA TYR A 63 8.57 0.82 -1.74
C TYR A 63 8.15 -0.23 -0.71
N LEU A 64 7.99 -1.49 -1.12
CA LEU A 64 7.58 -2.59 -0.25
C LEU A 64 8.69 -3.63 -0.08
N ARG A 65 8.73 -4.27 1.08
CA ARG A 65 9.42 -5.56 1.26
C ARG A 65 8.41 -6.66 1.53
N CYS A 66 8.61 -7.80 0.88
CA CYS A 66 7.91 -9.03 1.21
C CYS A 66 8.58 -9.71 2.40
N SER A 67 7.83 -9.96 3.47
CA SER A 67 8.22 -10.95 4.47
C SER A 67 7.92 -12.34 3.88
N GLY A 68 8.89 -13.23 3.76
CA GLY A 68 8.79 -14.45 2.92
C GLY A 68 7.57 -15.39 3.07
N LYS A 69 6.69 -15.21 4.08
CA LYS A 69 5.39 -15.90 4.23
C LYS A 69 4.21 -14.98 4.60
N THR A 70 4.41 -13.67 4.72
CA THR A 70 3.41 -12.71 5.19
C THR A 70 3.44 -11.44 4.35
N ALA A 71 2.29 -10.79 4.26
CA ALA A 71 1.99 -9.62 3.45
C ALA A 71 3.12 -8.59 3.27
N PRO A 72 3.15 -7.89 2.11
CA PRO A 72 4.11 -6.83 1.87
C PRO A 72 3.88 -5.63 2.81
N PHE A 73 4.97 -4.97 3.23
CA PHE A 73 4.94 -3.82 4.14
C PHE A 73 5.86 -2.69 3.63
N PRO A 74 5.56 -1.41 3.94
CA PRO A 74 6.33 -0.27 3.44
C PRO A 74 7.72 -0.16 4.07
N ILE A 75 8.69 0.27 3.28
CA ILE A 75 10.01 0.67 3.76
C ILE A 75 9.91 2.10 4.31
N LYS A 76 10.13 2.24 5.62
CA LYS A 76 10.15 3.54 6.35
C LYS A 76 11.53 4.16 6.34
#